data_AF-K1V375-F1
#
_entry.id   AF-K1V375-F1
#
_cell.length_a   1.000
_cell.length_b   1.000
_cell.length_c   1.000
_cell.angle_alpha   90.00
_cell.angle_beta   90.00
_cell.angle_gamma   90.00
#
_symmetry.space_group_name_H-M   'P 1'
#
loop_
_entity.id
_entity.type
_entity.pdbx_description
1 polymer ?
#
loop_
_entity_poly.entity_id
_entity_poly.type
_entity_poly.pdbx_seq_one_letter_code
_entity_poly.pdbx_strand_id
1 'polypeptide(L)'
;MTTSPARALPTLARRAFSTTAAVAKGSGGKPTPNKDHHIVQYNDDDFPRGFGVAATHCGIKKNGALDLGVLVSVSERPTAAAACTTRNAFKAAPVTVTTELLASTDGRARGFVVNSGCANAVTGSQGLDNAWAMSKSLTNALAPQPETWGKEKAGSLVMSTGVIGQQLPIEKITSAVPKLAGNLGLDSKSWMDLARAFMTTDTFPKLDVSLRAAPISTRQSVDQAVCQ
;
A
#
# COMPACT_ATOMS: atom_id res chain seq x y z
N MET A 1 -27.98 -56.36 55.06
CA MET A 1 -26.52 -56.27 54.82
C MET A 1 -26.20 -57.04 53.55
N THR A 2 -26.23 -56.39 52.40
CA THR A 2 -25.69 -56.90 51.12
C THR A 2 -25.31 -55.69 50.27
N THR A 3 -24.03 -55.56 49.98
CA THR A 3 -23.38 -54.45 49.28
C THR A 3 -23.46 -54.65 47.76
N SER A 4 -23.95 -53.65 47.02
CA SER A 4 -23.96 -53.62 45.55
C SER A 4 -22.79 -52.75 45.03
N PRO A 5 -22.02 -53.18 44.02
CA PRO A 5 -20.78 -52.50 43.63
C PRO A 5 -21.03 -51.31 42.70
N ALA A 6 -20.21 -50.27 42.89
CA ALA A 6 -20.18 -49.05 42.09
C ALA A 6 -19.72 -49.32 40.65
N ARG A 7 -20.44 -48.73 39.68
CA ARG A 7 -20.14 -48.79 38.25
C ARG A 7 -19.03 -47.79 37.91
N ALA A 8 -17.85 -48.28 37.58
CA ALA A 8 -16.70 -47.44 37.19
C ALA A 8 -16.87 -46.90 35.75
N LEU A 9 -16.62 -45.59 35.58
CA LEU A 9 -16.46 -44.92 34.29
C LEU A 9 -15.11 -45.30 33.66
N PRO A 10 -15.02 -45.58 32.35
CA PRO A 10 -13.74 -45.87 31.73
C PRO A 10 -12.87 -44.61 31.65
N THR A 11 -11.63 -44.74 32.10
CA THR A 11 -10.55 -43.76 32.05
C THR A 11 -10.20 -43.41 30.60
N LEU A 12 -10.37 -42.13 30.23
CA LEU A 12 -9.87 -41.57 28.97
C LEU A 12 -8.33 -41.63 28.98
N ALA A 13 -7.78 -42.54 28.19
CA ALA A 13 -6.35 -42.63 27.93
C ALA A 13 -5.85 -41.34 27.26
N ARG A 14 -5.00 -40.62 27.98
CA ARG A 14 -4.35 -39.39 27.56
C ARG A 14 -3.31 -39.73 26.49
N ARG A 15 -3.65 -39.62 25.21
CA ARG A 15 -2.68 -39.73 24.10
C ARG A 15 -1.75 -38.52 24.13
N ALA A 16 -0.52 -38.73 24.60
CA ALA A 16 0.59 -37.81 24.41
C ALA A 16 1.02 -37.86 22.94
N PHE A 17 0.77 -36.80 22.17
CA PHE A 17 1.41 -36.61 20.88
C PHE A 17 2.80 -36.02 21.13
N SER A 18 3.82 -36.87 21.06
CA SER A 18 5.22 -36.47 21.00
C SER A 18 5.51 -35.91 19.61
N THR A 19 5.84 -34.62 19.53
CA THR A 19 6.36 -33.98 18.33
C THR A 19 7.85 -34.26 18.20
N THR A 20 8.19 -35.28 17.42
CA THR A 20 9.51 -35.37 16.79
C THR A 20 9.32 -35.14 15.28
N ALA A 21 9.32 -33.87 14.88
CA ALA A 21 9.43 -33.52 13.47
C ALA A 21 10.89 -33.73 13.06
N ALA A 22 11.14 -34.85 12.38
CA ALA A 22 12.41 -35.13 11.75
C ALA A 22 12.71 -34.07 10.68
N VAL A 23 13.90 -33.48 10.76
CA VAL A 23 14.47 -32.58 9.75
C VAL A 23 14.74 -33.39 8.48
N ALA A 24 13.91 -33.19 7.45
CA ALA A 24 14.21 -33.65 6.10
C ALA A 24 15.16 -32.62 5.43
N LYS A 25 16.44 -32.99 5.33
CA LYS A 25 17.45 -32.29 4.53
C LYS A 25 17.22 -32.57 3.05
N GLY A 26 17.04 -31.51 2.27
CA GLY A 26 17.53 -31.39 0.89
C GLY A 26 16.82 -32.19 -0.21
N SER A 27 15.96 -31.51 -0.97
CA SER A 27 15.81 -31.76 -2.40
C SER A 27 15.76 -30.42 -3.11
N GLY A 28 16.71 -30.18 -4.03
CA GLY A 28 16.82 -28.94 -4.78
C GLY A 28 15.49 -28.54 -5.39
N GLY A 29 14.93 -27.44 -4.90
CA GLY A 29 13.82 -26.77 -5.54
C GLY A 29 14.29 -26.31 -6.92
N LYS A 30 13.54 -26.66 -7.97
CA LYS A 30 13.74 -26.08 -9.30
C LYS A 30 13.87 -24.57 -9.14
N PRO A 31 14.85 -23.90 -9.79
CA PRO A 31 14.94 -22.45 -9.75
C PRO A 31 13.58 -21.89 -10.17
N THR A 32 13.02 -20.99 -9.36
CA THR A 32 11.81 -20.27 -9.75
C THR A 32 12.07 -19.66 -11.12
N PRO A 33 11.21 -19.91 -12.13
CA PRO A 33 11.42 -19.38 -13.48
C PRO A 33 11.65 -17.87 -13.39
N ASN A 34 12.69 -17.38 -14.07
CA ASN A 34 12.97 -15.96 -14.05
C ASN A 34 11.80 -15.20 -14.71
N LYS A 35 11.07 -14.41 -13.92
CA LYS A 35 9.91 -13.62 -14.33
C LYS A 35 10.29 -12.19 -14.77
N ASP A 36 11.58 -11.89 -14.86
CA ASP A 36 12.09 -10.59 -15.32
C ASP A 36 11.58 -10.23 -16.71
N HIS A 37 11.24 -11.21 -17.54
CA HIS A 37 10.62 -10.99 -18.85
C HIS A 37 9.22 -10.37 -18.80
N HIS A 38 8.55 -10.36 -17.63
CA HIS A 38 7.30 -9.63 -17.43
C HIS A 38 7.51 -8.16 -17.03
N ILE A 39 8.75 -7.78 -16.69
CA ILE A 39 9.08 -6.40 -16.33
C ILE A 39 9.38 -5.65 -17.63
N VAL A 40 8.40 -4.87 -18.08
CA VAL A 40 8.56 -3.95 -19.21
C VAL A 40 9.53 -2.84 -18.80
N GLN A 41 10.49 -2.55 -19.67
CA GLN A 41 11.41 -1.42 -19.50
C GLN A 41 10.79 -0.18 -20.14
N TYR A 42 10.71 0.91 -19.38
CA TYR A 42 10.23 2.20 -19.83
C TYR A 42 11.38 3.20 -19.83
N ASN A 43 11.38 4.09 -20.81
CA ASN A 43 12.27 5.24 -20.82
C ASN A 43 11.72 6.32 -19.88
N ASP A 44 12.58 7.23 -19.42
CA ASP A 44 12.17 8.30 -18.51
C ASP A 44 11.09 9.21 -19.13
N ASP A 45 11.12 9.38 -20.46
CA ASP A 45 10.16 10.20 -21.21
C ASP A 45 8.76 9.57 -21.34
N ASP A 46 8.61 8.28 -21.03
CA ASP A 46 7.31 7.60 -21.10
C ASP A 46 6.40 8.01 -19.92
N PHE A 47 6.97 8.53 -18.84
CA PHE A 47 6.26 8.85 -17.59
C PHE A 47 5.52 10.21 -17.63
N PRO A 48 4.39 10.35 -16.90
CA PRO A 48 3.59 11.55 -16.92
C PRO A 48 4.36 12.71 -16.27
N ARG A 49 4.55 13.77 -17.05
CA ARG A 49 5.13 15.02 -16.53
C ARG A 49 4.24 15.60 -15.45
N GLY A 50 4.86 16.14 -14.40
CA GLY A 50 4.15 16.77 -13.29
C GLY A 50 3.85 15.84 -12.11
N PHE A 51 4.38 14.61 -12.13
CA PHE A 51 4.29 13.69 -10.99
C PHE A 51 5.67 13.23 -10.56
N GLY A 52 5.96 13.33 -9.26
CA GLY A 52 7.13 12.78 -8.61
C GLY A 52 6.75 11.56 -7.76
N VAL A 53 7.63 10.57 -7.75
CA VAL A 53 7.41 9.33 -7.00
C VAL A 53 8.60 9.01 -6.13
N ALA A 54 8.36 8.38 -4.99
CA ALA A 54 9.41 7.88 -4.15
C ALA A 54 8.93 6.66 -3.36
N ALA A 55 9.86 5.74 -3.11
CA ALA A 55 9.61 4.56 -2.29
C ALA A 55 10.76 4.32 -1.32
N THR A 56 10.43 3.78 -0.15
CA THR A 56 11.41 3.44 0.88
C THR A 56 10.99 2.22 1.66
N HIS A 57 11.95 1.69 2.41
CA HIS A 57 11.73 0.72 3.45
C HIS A 57 11.59 1.45 4.80
N CYS A 58 10.38 1.48 5.36
CA CYS A 58 10.09 2.08 6.66
C CYS A 58 9.98 1.05 7.80
N GLY A 59 10.14 -0.25 7.51
CA GLY A 59 10.22 -1.30 8.52
C GLY A 59 8.87 -1.90 8.90
N ILE A 60 7.88 -1.86 7.99
CA ILE A 60 6.64 -2.65 8.10
C ILE A 60 6.95 -4.11 7.72
N LYS A 61 7.67 -4.33 6.61
CA LYS A 61 8.12 -5.66 6.20
C LYS A 61 9.41 -6.04 6.93
N LYS A 62 9.51 -7.25 7.47
CA LYS A 62 10.72 -7.69 8.20
C LYS A 62 11.89 -8.08 7.29
N ASN A 63 11.65 -8.24 6.00
CA ASN A 63 12.62 -8.72 5.02
C ASN A 63 13.46 -7.60 4.36
N GLY A 64 13.29 -6.34 4.79
CA GLY A 64 13.99 -5.19 4.22
C GLY A 64 13.50 -4.76 2.83
N ALA A 65 12.41 -5.35 2.31
CA ALA A 65 11.83 -4.93 1.05
C ALA A 65 11.10 -3.58 1.18
N LEU A 66 11.02 -2.83 0.08
CA LEU A 66 10.25 -1.59 -0.01
C LEU A 66 8.81 -1.84 0.45
N ASP A 67 8.31 -0.98 1.32
CA ASP A 67 7.02 -1.15 1.99
C ASP A 67 6.23 0.15 2.18
N LEU A 68 6.80 1.28 1.77
CA LEU A 68 6.16 2.58 1.75
C LEU A 68 6.47 3.30 0.44
N GLY A 69 5.45 3.87 -0.19
CA GLY A 69 5.57 4.62 -1.43
C GLY A 69 4.68 5.86 -1.43
N VAL A 70 5.10 6.87 -2.18
CA VAL A 70 4.32 8.08 -2.43
C VAL A 70 4.36 8.43 -3.91
N LEU A 71 3.24 8.95 -4.39
CA LEU A 71 3.14 9.63 -5.67
C LEU A 71 2.56 11.01 -5.40
N VAL A 72 3.22 12.04 -5.91
CA VAL A 72 2.93 13.42 -5.60
C VAL A 72 2.83 14.19 -6.91
N SER A 73 1.78 14.98 -7.03
CA SER A 73 1.67 15.98 -8.08
C SER A 73 2.53 17.20 -7.73
N VAL A 74 3.45 17.56 -8.63
CA VAL A 74 4.29 18.76 -8.52
C VAL A 74 3.62 20.00 -9.14
N SER A 75 2.36 19.87 -9.58
CA SER A 75 1.55 20.99 -10.07
C SER A 75 1.26 21.99 -8.95
N GLU A 76 1.22 23.29 -9.31
CA GLU A 76 0.82 24.38 -8.41
C GLU A 76 -0.65 24.29 -7.98
N ARG A 77 -1.50 23.66 -8.80
CA ARG A 77 -2.92 23.43 -8.51
C ARG A 77 -3.18 21.98 -8.09
N PRO A 78 -4.19 21.72 -7.24
CA PRO A 78 -4.66 20.37 -6.95
C PRO A 78 -4.99 19.61 -8.23
N THR A 79 -4.62 18.34 -8.24
CA THR A 79 -4.88 17.46 -9.37
C THR A 79 -6.25 16.82 -9.22
N ALA A 80 -7.02 16.79 -10.31
CA ALA A 80 -8.25 16.04 -10.37
C ALA A 80 -7.96 14.56 -10.10
N ALA A 81 -8.68 13.96 -9.17
CA ALA A 81 -8.47 12.60 -8.71
C ALA A 81 -9.80 11.85 -8.66
N ALA A 82 -9.78 10.61 -9.11
CA ALA A 82 -10.90 9.68 -9.01
C ALA A 82 -10.39 8.36 -8.43
N ALA A 83 -11.22 7.71 -7.61
CA ALA A 83 -10.90 6.41 -7.06
C ALA A 83 -12.14 5.50 -7.11
N CYS A 84 -11.96 4.29 -7.63
CA CYS A 84 -12.94 3.22 -7.52
C CYS A 84 -12.61 2.37 -6.31
N THR A 85 -13.53 2.27 -5.36
CA THR A 85 -13.31 1.54 -4.11
C THR A 85 -14.09 0.23 -4.09
N THR A 86 -13.66 -0.68 -3.21
CA THR A 86 -14.33 -1.96 -3.04
C THR A 86 -15.77 -1.79 -2.54
N ARG A 87 -16.68 -2.61 -3.10
CA ARG A 87 -18.07 -2.74 -2.65
C ARG A 87 -18.25 -3.68 -1.45
N ASN A 88 -17.17 -4.29 -0.97
CA ASN A 88 -17.24 -5.20 0.16
C ASN A 88 -17.81 -4.48 1.41
N ALA A 89 -18.55 -5.21 2.24
CA ALA A 89 -19.03 -4.73 3.53
C ALA A 89 -17.85 -4.46 4.49
N PHE A 90 -16.80 -5.27 4.43
CA PHE A 90 -15.58 -5.09 5.21
C PHE A 90 -14.61 -4.15 4.48
N LYS A 91 -14.87 -2.84 4.56
CA LYS A 91 -13.98 -1.80 4.04
C LYS A 91 -12.83 -1.56 5.00
N ALA A 92 -11.61 -1.49 4.47
CA ALA A 92 -10.45 -1.10 5.25
C ALA A 92 -10.53 0.39 5.61
N ALA A 93 -9.94 0.79 6.73
CA ALA A 93 -9.86 2.19 7.14
C ALA A 93 -9.37 3.16 6.04
N PRO A 94 -8.29 2.86 5.27
CA PRO A 94 -7.83 3.77 4.20
C PRO A 94 -8.85 3.96 3.07
N VAL A 95 -9.71 2.99 2.80
CA VAL A 95 -10.76 3.10 1.76
C VAL A 95 -11.79 4.15 2.15
N THR A 96 -12.19 4.15 3.42
CA THR A 96 -13.12 5.15 3.97
C THR A 96 -12.50 6.54 3.92
N VAL A 97 -11.27 6.71 4.41
CA VAL A 97 -10.57 8.00 4.40
C VAL A 97 -10.41 8.56 2.98
N THR A 98 -9.97 7.74 2.03
CA THR A 98 -9.81 8.16 0.63
C THR A 98 -11.14 8.58 0.00
N THR A 99 -12.23 7.88 0.30
CA THR A 99 -13.57 8.22 -0.22
C THR A 99 -14.08 9.54 0.37
N GLU A 100 -13.96 9.72 1.70
CA GLU A 100 -14.35 10.95 2.39
C GLU A 100 -13.49 12.15 1.96
N LEU A 101 -12.19 11.94 1.76
CA LEU A 101 -11.28 12.96 1.26
C LEU A 101 -11.69 13.43 -0.13
N LEU A 102 -11.94 12.51 -1.06
CA LEU A 102 -12.38 12.89 -2.42
C LEU A 102 -13.72 13.61 -2.41
N ALA A 103 -14.67 13.19 -1.56
CA ALA A 103 -15.96 13.87 -1.42
C ALA A 103 -15.82 15.30 -0.85
N SER A 104 -14.94 15.49 0.14
CA SER A 104 -14.73 16.78 0.80
C SER A 104 -13.87 17.77 0.02
N THR A 105 -13.13 17.29 -0.98
CA THR A 105 -12.19 18.06 -1.82
C THR A 105 -12.72 18.29 -3.24
N ASP A 106 -13.97 17.90 -3.52
CA ASP A 106 -14.57 17.98 -4.86
C ASP A 106 -13.72 17.23 -5.91
N GLY A 107 -13.24 16.04 -5.53
CA GLY A 107 -12.43 15.18 -6.39
C GLY A 107 -11.01 15.70 -6.62
N ARG A 108 -10.39 16.35 -5.62
CA ARG A 108 -9.03 16.92 -5.76
C ARG A 108 -8.04 16.33 -4.76
N ALA A 109 -6.88 15.92 -5.25
CA ALA A 109 -5.80 15.40 -4.41
C ALA A 109 -4.44 15.96 -4.82
N ARG A 110 -3.50 15.97 -3.87
CA ARG A 110 -2.08 16.30 -4.11
C ARG A 110 -1.23 15.09 -4.47
N GLY A 111 -1.73 13.91 -4.20
CA GLY A 111 -0.99 12.67 -4.33
C GLY A 111 -1.61 11.57 -3.50
N PHE A 112 -0.88 10.47 -3.40
CA PHE A 112 -1.23 9.38 -2.50
C PHE A 112 -0.01 8.85 -1.77
N VAL A 113 -0.25 8.26 -0.62
CA VAL A 113 0.70 7.45 0.13
C VAL A 113 0.16 6.03 0.21
N VAL A 114 1.03 5.07 -0.07
CA VAL A 114 0.73 3.65 -0.01
C VAL A 114 1.70 2.93 0.90
N ASN A 115 1.18 2.01 1.70
CA ASN A 115 2.00 1.04 2.42
C ASN A 115 1.63 -0.40 2.04
N SER A 116 2.61 -1.30 2.15
CA SER A 116 2.41 -2.74 2.01
C SER A 116 2.90 -3.52 3.23
N GLY A 117 2.36 -4.72 3.42
CA GLY A 117 2.63 -5.58 4.59
C GLY A 117 1.56 -5.49 5.69
N CYS A 118 0.80 -4.40 5.77
CA CYS A 118 -0.33 -4.24 6.69
C CYS A 118 -1.50 -3.56 5.97
N ALA A 119 -2.65 -4.22 5.91
CA ALA A 119 -3.83 -3.72 5.19
C ALA A 119 -4.61 -2.64 5.95
N ASN A 120 -4.37 -2.47 7.26
CA ASN A 120 -5.16 -1.59 8.13
C ASN A 120 -6.68 -1.83 7.97
N ALA A 121 -7.06 -3.11 7.96
CA ALA A 121 -8.44 -3.56 7.82
C ALA A 121 -8.90 -4.23 9.12
N VAL A 122 -10.15 -3.98 9.52
CA VAL A 122 -10.75 -4.50 10.77
C VAL A 122 -9.98 -4.02 12.03
N THR A 123 -9.52 -2.78 12.01
CA THR A 123 -8.69 -2.14 13.05
C THR A 123 -9.44 -1.15 13.95
N GLY A 124 -10.75 -0.99 13.74
CA GLY A 124 -11.61 -0.11 14.52
C GLY A 124 -11.32 1.38 14.32
N SER A 125 -11.68 2.20 15.32
CA SER A 125 -11.44 3.65 15.32
C SER A 125 -9.97 4.00 15.21
N GLN A 126 -9.10 3.25 15.90
CA GLN A 126 -7.65 3.48 15.84
C GLN A 126 -7.08 3.29 14.43
N GLY A 127 -7.60 2.33 13.67
CA GLY A 127 -7.24 2.17 12.26
C GLY A 127 -7.60 3.37 11.40
N LEU A 128 -8.77 3.97 11.66
CA LEU A 128 -9.24 5.17 10.97
C LEU A 128 -8.36 6.38 11.31
N ASP A 129 -8.03 6.56 12.59
CA ASP A 129 -7.14 7.62 13.05
C ASP A 129 -5.74 7.49 12.44
N ASN A 130 -5.22 6.26 12.36
CA ASN A 130 -3.94 5.96 11.72
C ASN A 130 -3.97 6.31 10.22
N ALA A 131 -5.06 6.00 9.51
CA ALA A 131 -5.21 6.35 8.10
C ALA A 131 -5.28 7.88 7.90
N TRP A 132 -6.00 8.61 8.77
CA TRP A 132 -5.99 10.08 8.76
C TRP A 132 -4.62 10.67 9.07
N ALA A 133 -3.90 10.11 10.05
CA ALA A 133 -2.54 10.53 10.38
C ALA A 133 -1.59 10.36 9.18
N MET A 134 -1.72 9.24 8.45
CA MET A 134 -0.95 8.98 7.23
C MET A 134 -1.25 10.01 6.13
N SER A 135 -2.53 10.31 5.88
CA SER A 135 -2.96 11.34 4.92
C SER A 135 -2.43 12.73 5.29
N LYS A 136 -2.57 13.12 6.57
CA LYS A 136 -2.09 14.40 7.10
C LYS A 136 -0.58 14.52 7.03
N SER A 137 0.16 13.45 7.30
CA SER A 137 1.62 13.44 7.25
C SER A 137 2.14 13.79 5.85
N LEU A 138 1.60 13.15 4.80
CA LEU A 138 1.99 13.48 3.43
C LEU A 138 1.53 14.89 3.04
N THR A 139 0.29 15.25 3.39
CA THR A 139 -0.25 16.58 3.07
C THR A 139 0.59 17.70 3.69
N ASN A 140 1.04 17.54 4.94
CA ASN A 140 1.88 18.50 5.63
C ASN A 140 3.31 18.54 5.07
N ALA A 141 3.85 17.40 4.64
CA ALA A 141 5.17 17.34 4.02
C ALA A 141 5.24 18.06 2.66
N LEU A 142 4.09 18.30 2.02
CA LEU A 142 3.96 18.94 0.71
C LEU A 142 3.59 20.44 0.77
N ALA A 143 3.65 21.05 1.96
CA ALA A 143 3.37 22.47 2.20
C ALA A 143 4.67 23.30 2.27
N PRO A 144 4.69 24.59 1.85
CA PRO A 144 3.60 25.56 1.98
C PRO A 144 2.69 25.60 0.75
N GLN A 145 1.39 25.76 0.99
CA GLN A 145 0.42 25.96 -0.09
C GLN A 145 0.72 27.31 -0.76
N PRO A 146 0.85 27.39 -2.10
CA PRO A 146 0.95 28.67 -2.79
C PRO A 146 -0.23 29.56 -2.39
N GLU A 147 -0.01 30.84 -2.09
CA GLU A 147 -1.10 31.78 -1.72
C GLU A 147 -2.20 31.85 -2.80
N THR A 148 -1.83 31.56 -4.05
CA THR A 148 -2.70 31.46 -5.23
C THR A 148 -3.73 30.32 -5.15
N TRP A 149 -3.57 29.39 -4.20
CA TRP A 149 -4.46 28.26 -4.02
C TRP A 149 -5.80 28.65 -3.33
N GLY A 150 -5.86 29.79 -2.65
CA GLY A 150 -7.11 30.30 -2.08
C GLY A 150 -7.79 29.32 -1.11
N LYS A 151 -9.09 29.05 -1.31
CA LYS A 151 -9.93 28.18 -0.43
C LYS A 151 -9.97 26.69 -0.86
N GLU A 152 -9.23 26.30 -1.86
CA GLU A 152 -9.35 24.96 -2.43
C GLU A 152 -8.78 23.91 -1.47
N LYS A 153 -9.65 23.02 -0.99
CA LYS A 153 -9.28 21.93 -0.10
C LYS A 153 -8.68 20.80 -0.95
N ALA A 154 -7.43 20.41 -0.71
CA ALA A 154 -6.93 19.11 -1.15
C ALA A 154 -6.12 18.44 -0.05
N GLY A 155 -6.17 17.11 -0.02
CA GLY A 155 -5.32 16.30 0.83
C GLY A 155 -4.60 15.23 0.01
N SER A 156 -4.00 14.29 0.73
CA SER A 156 -3.31 13.14 0.15
C SER A 156 -4.13 11.87 0.37
N LEU A 157 -4.36 11.12 -0.70
CA LEU A 157 -5.08 9.85 -0.64
C LEU A 157 -4.23 8.79 0.08
N VAL A 158 -4.88 7.78 0.64
CA VAL A 158 -4.23 6.75 1.44
C VAL A 158 -4.63 5.37 0.95
N MET A 159 -3.64 4.48 0.85
CA MET A 159 -3.82 3.09 0.45
C MET A 159 -2.98 2.17 1.33
N SER A 160 -3.51 1.01 1.68
CA SER A 160 -2.80 0.02 2.49
C SER A 160 -3.12 -1.38 1.98
N THR A 161 -2.11 -2.25 1.95
CA THR A 161 -2.26 -3.66 1.57
C THR A 161 -1.42 -4.58 2.45
N GLY A 162 -1.84 -5.83 2.63
CA GLY A 162 -1.13 -6.83 3.42
C GLY A 162 -2.03 -7.55 4.42
N VAL A 163 -1.50 -7.84 5.61
CA VAL A 163 -2.20 -8.64 6.62
C VAL A 163 -3.40 -7.87 7.20
N ILE A 164 -4.55 -8.56 7.35
CA ILE A 164 -5.80 -8.03 7.94
C ILE A 164 -5.78 -8.23 9.46
N GLY A 165 -6.38 -7.28 10.20
CA GLY A 165 -6.53 -7.38 11.66
C GLY A 165 -5.31 -6.94 12.48
N GLN A 166 -4.23 -6.48 11.84
CA GLN A 166 -3.07 -5.91 12.51
C GLN A 166 -3.14 -4.39 12.52
N GLN A 167 -2.72 -3.77 13.64
CA GLN A 167 -2.61 -2.32 13.72
C GLN A 167 -1.46 -1.82 12.85
N LEU A 168 -1.69 -0.71 12.15
CA LEU A 168 -0.69 -0.06 11.33
C LEU A 168 0.38 0.56 12.24
N PRO A 169 1.69 0.28 12.04
CA PRO A 169 2.76 0.93 12.80
C PRO A 169 2.94 2.37 12.29
N ILE A 170 1.98 3.24 12.62
CA ILE A 170 1.84 4.58 12.03
C ILE A 170 3.06 5.46 12.25
N GLU A 171 3.72 5.34 13.39
CA GLU A 171 4.93 6.10 13.76
C GLU A 171 6.08 5.89 12.77
N LYS A 172 6.24 4.66 12.27
CA LYS A 172 7.24 4.34 11.24
C LYS A 172 6.93 5.02 9.91
N ILE A 173 5.64 5.09 9.58
CA ILE A 173 5.17 5.72 8.34
C ILE A 173 5.32 7.23 8.44
N THR A 174 4.77 7.85 9.50
CA THR A 174 4.76 9.31 9.66
C THR A 174 6.15 9.90 9.84
N SER A 175 7.12 9.14 10.37
CA SER A 175 8.53 9.54 10.43
C SER A 175 9.28 9.42 9.09
N ALA A 176 8.86 8.48 8.23
CA ALA A 176 9.48 8.26 6.92
C ALA A 176 8.92 9.17 5.83
N VAL A 177 7.61 9.47 5.87
CA VAL A 177 6.90 10.24 4.83
C VAL A 177 7.55 11.61 4.52
N PRO A 178 7.96 12.45 5.50
CA PRO A 178 8.58 13.73 5.19
C PRO A 178 9.89 13.61 4.41
N LYS A 179 10.72 12.63 4.76
CA LYS A 179 11.98 12.35 4.04
C LYS A 179 11.71 11.86 2.64
N LEU A 180 10.66 11.04 2.48
CA LEU A 180 10.26 10.48 1.21
C LEU A 180 9.70 11.55 0.26
N ALA A 181 8.86 12.45 0.78
CA ALA A 181 8.30 13.57 0.03
C ALA A 181 9.36 14.60 -0.40
N GLY A 182 10.49 14.69 0.34
CA GLY A 182 11.63 15.54 -0.03
C GLY A 182 12.57 14.92 -1.09
N ASN A 183 12.42 13.63 -1.41
CA ASN A 183 13.30 12.90 -2.33
C ASN A 183 12.50 12.23 -3.45
N LEU A 184 11.69 13.02 -4.16
CA LEU A 184 10.89 12.56 -5.29
C LEU A 184 11.79 12.38 -6.53
N GLY A 185 11.74 11.19 -7.11
CA GLY A 185 12.32 10.89 -8.41
C GLY A 185 11.31 11.07 -9.55
N LEU A 186 11.84 11.32 -10.73
CA LEU A 186 11.08 11.43 -11.99
C LEU A 186 11.49 10.33 -12.99
N ASP A 187 12.51 9.55 -12.63
CA ASP A 187 13.15 8.52 -13.45
C ASP A 187 12.42 7.17 -13.37
N SER A 188 12.58 6.37 -14.42
CA SER A 188 11.99 5.04 -14.57
C SER A 188 12.26 4.13 -13.37
N LYS A 189 13.47 4.22 -12.79
CA LYS A 189 13.82 3.43 -11.61
C LYS A 189 12.98 3.82 -10.39
N SER A 190 12.73 5.11 -10.14
CA SER A 190 11.90 5.56 -9.03
C SER A 190 10.44 5.08 -9.16
N TRP A 191 9.91 5.05 -10.38
CA TRP A 191 8.58 4.46 -10.66
C TRP A 191 8.55 2.95 -10.44
N MET A 192 9.61 2.23 -10.85
CA MET A 192 9.75 0.82 -10.55
C MET A 192 9.87 0.54 -9.04
N ASP A 193 10.55 1.40 -8.29
CA ASP A 193 10.64 1.31 -6.83
C ASP A 193 9.28 1.56 -6.17
N LEU A 194 8.49 2.52 -6.67
CA LEU A 194 7.10 2.70 -6.24
C LEU A 194 6.28 1.42 -6.49
N ALA A 195 6.36 0.83 -7.68
CA ALA A 195 5.66 -0.42 -7.99
C ALA A 195 6.09 -1.57 -7.06
N ARG A 196 7.38 -1.66 -6.70
CA ARG A 196 7.87 -2.63 -5.71
C ARG A 196 7.33 -2.37 -4.31
N ALA A 197 7.12 -1.11 -3.91
CA ALA A 197 6.55 -0.77 -2.62
C ALA A 197 5.07 -1.22 -2.48
N PHE A 198 4.34 -1.41 -3.58
CA PHE A 198 2.98 -1.98 -3.56
C PHE A 198 2.97 -3.50 -3.30
N MET A 199 4.03 -4.22 -3.68
CA MET A 199 4.04 -5.68 -3.72
C MET A 199 3.81 -6.30 -2.33
N THR A 200 3.06 -7.39 -2.27
CA THR A 200 2.91 -8.20 -1.05
C THR A 200 3.43 -9.61 -1.26
N THR A 201 2.61 -10.46 -1.87
CA THR A 201 2.95 -11.84 -2.29
C THR A 201 3.25 -11.93 -3.78
N ASP A 202 3.26 -10.79 -4.46
CA ASP A 202 3.61 -10.66 -5.86
C ASP A 202 5.04 -11.15 -6.12
N THR A 203 5.22 -11.86 -7.23
CA THR A 203 6.54 -12.35 -7.64
C THR A 203 7.33 -11.36 -8.49
N PHE A 204 6.67 -10.35 -9.06
CA PHE A 204 7.29 -9.28 -9.86
C PHE A 204 6.43 -8.00 -9.78
N PRO A 205 7.03 -6.81 -9.90
CA PRO A 205 6.29 -5.54 -9.93
C PRO A 205 5.51 -5.40 -11.25
N LYS A 206 4.28 -4.89 -11.15
CA LYS A 206 3.41 -4.62 -12.31
C LYS A 206 3.31 -3.11 -12.51
N LEU A 207 3.93 -2.62 -13.57
CA LEU A 207 3.88 -1.22 -13.97
C LEU A 207 3.46 -1.17 -15.43
N ASP A 208 2.45 -0.37 -15.76
CA ASP A 208 2.06 -0.11 -17.13
C ASP A 208 1.97 1.40 -17.39
N VAL A 209 2.50 1.80 -18.55
CA VAL A 209 2.56 3.18 -19.01
C VAL A 209 2.05 3.20 -20.44
N SER A 210 0.93 3.89 -20.65
CA SER A 210 0.32 4.00 -21.96
C SER A 210 0.20 5.47 -22.34
N LEU A 211 0.91 5.87 -23.39
CA LEU A 211 0.72 7.16 -24.03
C LEU A 211 -0.55 7.10 -24.88
N ARG A 212 -1.58 7.87 -24.49
CA ARG A 212 -2.74 8.06 -25.35
C ARG A 212 -2.63 9.43 -26.01
N ALA A 213 -2.58 9.43 -27.34
CA ALA A 213 -2.80 10.66 -28.10
C ALA A 213 -4.27 11.06 -27.95
N ALA A 214 -4.55 12.01 -27.07
CA ALA A 214 -5.88 12.62 -27.00
C ALA A 214 -6.07 13.53 -28.23
N PRO A 215 -7.20 13.42 -28.97
CA PRO A 215 -7.49 14.28 -30.13
C PRO A 215 -7.86 15.73 -29.76
N ILE A 216 -7.72 16.13 -28.49
CA ILE A 216 -8.12 17.45 -28.00
C ILE A 216 -6.86 18.29 -27.79
N SER A 217 -6.57 19.16 -28.77
CA SER A 217 -5.67 20.32 -28.68
C SER A 217 -4.26 20.04 -28.09
N THR A 218 -3.32 19.68 -28.97
CA THR A 218 -1.85 19.84 -28.83
C THR A 218 -1.14 19.27 -27.59
N ARG A 219 -1.83 18.60 -26.67
CA ARG A 219 -1.23 18.01 -25.45
C ARG A 219 -1.40 16.49 -25.46
N GLN A 220 -0.29 15.78 -25.49
CA GLN A 220 -0.27 14.35 -25.21
C GLN A 220 -0.65 14.12 -23.73
N SER A 221 -1.60 13.22 -23.48
CA SER A 221 -1.96 12.76 -22.14
C SER A 221 -1.30 11.41 -21.88
N VAL A 222 -0.65 11.28 -20.73
CA VAL A 222 -0.02 10.03 -20.30
C VAL A 222 -0.93 9.40 -19.24
N ASP A 223 -1.52 8.25 -19.55
CA ASP A 223 -2.29 7.47 -18.59
C ASP A 223 -1.36 6.46 -17.92
N GLN A 224 -1.42 6.37 -16.58
CA GLN A 224 -0.63 5.39 -15.83
C GLN A 224 -1.48 4.55 -14.88
N ALA A 225 -1.12 3.27 -14.81
CA ALA A 225 -1.68 2.33 -13.86
C ALA A 225 -0.53 1.59 -13.15
N VAL A 226 -0.42 1.78 -11.84
CA VAL A 226 0.32 0.86 -10.96
C VAL A 226 -0.71 -0.11 -10.39
N CYS A 227 -0.71 -1.35 -10.89
CA CYS A 227 -1.67 -2.36 -10.46
C CYS A 227 -1.18 -3.11 -9.22
N GLN A 228 -2.07 -3.22 -8.22
CA GLN A 228 -2.04 -4.31 -7.25
C GLN A 228 -2.51 -5.61 -7.93
#